data_AF-A0A150QY26-F1
#
_entry.id   AF-A0A150QY26-F1
#
_cell.length_a   1.000
_cell.length_b   1.000
_cell.length_c   1.000
_cell.angle_alpha   90.00
_cell.angle_beta   90.00
_cell.angle_gamma   90.00
#
_symmetry.space_group_name_H-M   'P 1'
#
loop_
_entity.id
_entity.type
_entity.pdbx_description
1 polymer ?
#
loop_
_entity_poly.entity_id
_entity_poly.type
_entity_poly.pdbx_seq_one_letter_code
_entity_poly.pdbx_strand_id
1 'polypeptide(L)'
;MSRAPLTILVLAGAALWALSLLGHGWLVPLSFFAPLSAVVSGLSALLLLWDAWLWRLGLLHPWPLSQPVLRGTWRGELTPAEGEPLPIFLVVEQTFSTVKTRTFTAESRSASIAARLDEVDGDFLLAAIYRNEPDLRFQDRSRVHRGAVHLRVHGPRPTELRGCYWTDRATMGELHFERISRQLASDFASAAALARAAPPAQPQASPSILRSLPRETPSRRVASD
;
A
#
# COMPACT_ATOMS: atom_id res chain seq x y z
N MET A 1 4.00 -15.79 -12.11
CA MET A 1 4.64 -16.06 -13.42
C MET A 1 5.98 -16.73 -13.14
N SER A 2 6.23 -17.93 -13.68
CA SER A 2 7.53 -18.59 -13.49
C SER A 2 8.61 -17.77 -14.20
N ARG A 3 9.76 -17.57 -13.54
CA ARG A 3 10.92 -16.87 -14.13
C ARG A 3 11.67 -17.72 -15.16
N ALA A 4 11.33 -19.01 -15.25
CA ALA A 4 12.03 -20.00 -16.06
C ALA A 4 12.09 -19.65 -17.57
N PRO A 5 11.02 -19.19 -18.24
CA PRO A 5 11.10 -18.85 -19.66
C PRO A 5 12.07 -17.69 -19.93
N LEU A 6 12.07 -16.68 -19.06
CA LEU A 6 12.98 -15.53 -19.17
C LEU A 6 14.44 -15.97 -18.96
N THR A 7 14.69 -16.80 -17.94
CA THR A 7 16.04 -17.34 -17.68
C THR A 7 16.54 -18.16 -18.86
N ILE A 8 15.70 -19.04 -19.43
CA ILE A 8 16.06 -19.85 -20.60
C ILE A 8 16.39 -18.97 -21.80
N LEU A 9 15.57 -17.95 -22.07
CA LEU A 9 15.80 -17.01 -23.18
C LEU A 9 17.14 -16.27 -23.03
N VAL A 10 17.45 -15.80 -21.81
CA VAL A 10 18.71 -15.11 -21.51
C VAL A 10 19.92 -16.03 -21.71
N LEU A 11 19.84 -17.27 -21.23
CA LEU A 11 20.91 -18.25 -21.41
C LEU A 11 21.10 -18.64 -22.87
N ALA A 12 20.01 -18.86 -23.60
CA ALA A 12 20.05 -19.16 -25.03
C ALA A 12 20.66 -17.99 -25.82
N GLY A 13 20.28 -16.74 -25.51
CA GLY A 13 20.89 -15.56 -26.10
C GLY A 13 22.39 -15.45 -25.83
N ALA A 14 22.82 -15.70 -24.60
CA ALA A 14 24.24 -15.71 -24.23
C ALA A 14 25.03 -16.81 -24.97
N ALA A 15 24.45 -18.00 -25.11
CA ALA A 15 25.06 -19.10 -25.85
C ALA A 15 25.17 -18.80 -27.35
N LEU A 16 24.12 -18.26 -27.97
CA LEU A 16 24.13 -17.85 -29.38
C LEU A 16 25.17 -16.75 -29.63
N TRP A 17 25.27 -15.78 -28.72
CA TRP A 17 26.30 -14.74 -28.78
C TRP A 17 27.71 -15.34 -28.71
N ALA A 18 27.97 -16.24 -27.76
CA ALA A 18 29.26 -16.92 -27.63
C ALA A 18 29.62 -17.75 -28.89
N LEU A 19 28.65 -18.49 -29.46
CA LEU A 19 28.85 -19.24 -30.71
C LEU A 19 29.17 -18.31 -31.88
N SER A 20 28.50 -17.16 -31.98
CA SER A 20 28.77 -16.15 -33.01
C SER A 20 30.20 -15.60 -32.89
N LEU A 21 30.67 -15.31 -31.68
CA LEU A 21 32.04 -14.84 -31.44
C LEU A 21 33.10 -15.88 -31.85
N LEU A 22 32.87 -17.14 -31.50
CA LEU A 22 33.73 -18.25 -31.92
C LEU A 22 33.76 -18.39 -33.44
N GLY A 23 32.62 -18.25 -34.12
CA GLY A 23 32.52 -18.30 -35.58
C GLY A 23 33.29 -17.17 -36.29
N HIS A 24 33.43 -16.01 -35.66
CA HIS A 24 34.22 -14.88 -36.18
C HIS A 24 35.69 -14.87 -35.71
N GLY A 25 36.09 -15.83 -34.87
CA GLY A 25 37.44 -15.92 -34.32
C GLY A 25 37.80 -14.81 -33.32
N TRP A 26 36.80 -14.11 -32.76
CA TRP A 26 37.05 -13.05 -31.78
C TRP A 26 37.32 -13.65 -30.40
N LEU A 27 38.52 -13.38 -29.87
CA LEU A 27 38.87 -13.75 -28.50
C LEU A 27 38.25 -12.76 -27.52
N VAL A 28 37.56 -13.26 -26.49
CA VAL A 28 37.09 -12.46 -25.36
C VAL A 28 38.10 -12.58 -24.22
N PRO A 29 39.02 -11.62 -24.05
CA PRO A 29 39.95 -11.68 -22.94
C PRO A 29 39.20 -11.58 -21.61
N LEU A 30 39.70 -12.32 -20.62
CA LEU A 30 39.08 -12.38 -19.29
C LEU A 30 39.00 -10.99 -18.62
N SER A 31 39.83 -10.04 -19.05
CA SER A 31 39.79 -8.65 -18.59
C SER A 31 38.46 -7.93 -18.86
N PHE A 32 37.65 -8.35 -19.84
CA PHE A 32 36.32 -7.78 -20.07
C PHE A 32 35.32 -8.12 -18.96
N PHE A 33 35.54 -9.20 -18.22
CA PHE A 33 34.64 -9.57 -17.11
C PHE A 33 34.79 -8.64 -15.91
N ALA A 34 35.96 -8.04 -15.68
CA ALA A 34 36.15 -7.10 -14.57
C ALA A 34 35.24 -5.85 -14.64
N PRO A 35 35.22 -5.05 -15.72
CA PRO A 35 34.30 -3.92 -15.84
C PRO A 35 32.84 -4.38 -15.94
N LEU A 36 32.56 -5.50 -16.60
CA LEU A 36 31.20 -6.06 -16.66
C LEU A 36 30.68 -6.38 -15.25
N SER A 37 31.46 -7.10 -14.44
CA SER A 37 31.12 -7.40 -13.05
C SER A 37 30.97 -6.14 -12.22
N ALA A 38 31.85 -5.15 -12.36
CA ALA A 38 31.74 -3.88 -11.65
C ALA A 38 30.42 -3.16 -11.96
N VAL A 39 30.03 -3.11 -13.24
CA VAL A 39 28.75 -2.51 -13.66
C VAL A 39 27.56 -3.29 -13.11
N VAL A 40 27.55 -4.62 -13.24
CA VAL A 40 26.46 -5.47 -12.73
C VAL A 40 26.32 -5.33 -11.21
N SER A 41 27.43 -5.34 -10.47
CA SER A 41 27.44 -5.13 -9.03
C SER A 41 26.94 -3.74 -8.66
N GLY A 42 27.39 -2.70 -9.36
CA GLY A 42 26.95 -1.31 -9.15
C GLY A 42 25.44 -1.15 -9.39
N LEU A 43 24.92 -1.69 -10.48
CA LEU A 43 23.49 -1.66 -10.80
C LEU A 43 22.66 -2.48 -9.80
N SER A 44 23.18 -3.63 -9.35
CA SER A 44 22.50 -4.47 -8.35
C SER A 44 22.42 -3.73 -7.01
N ALA A 45 23.51 -3.10 -6.57
CA ALA A 45 23.52 -2.28 -5.37
C ALA A 45 22.55 -1.10 -5.49
N LEU A 46 22.55 -0.40 -6.64
CA LEU A 46 21.60 0.68 -6.91
C LEU A 46 20.15 0.20 -6.87
N LEU A 47 19.83 -0.97 -7.42
CA LEU A 47 18.49 -1.53 -7.40
C LEU A 47 18.05 -1.88 -5.97
N LEU A 48 18.94 -2.42 -5.14
CA LEU A 48 18.67 -2.69 -3.72
C LEU A 48 18.45 -1.39 -2.93
N LEU A 49 19.30 -0.39 -3.14
CA LEU A 49 19.14 0.94 -2.55
C LEU A 49 17.85 1.61 -3.01
N TRP A 50 17.50 1.43 -4.28
CA TRP A 50 16.24 1.87 -4.84
C TRP A 50 15.12 1.23 -4.07
N ASP A 51 14.93 -0.09 -4.16
CA ASP A 51 13.82 -0.82 -3.53
C ASP A 51 13.66 -0.49 -2.05
N ALA A 52 14.78 -0.40 -1.33
CA ALA A 52 14.79 -0.17 0.10
C ALA A 52 14.56 1.29 0.48
N TRP A 53 15.06 2.32 -0.23
CA TRP A 53 15.04 3.72 0.23
C TRP A 53 14.84 4.80 -0.83
N LEU A 54 15.58 4.77 -1.95
CA LEU A 54 15.69 5.96 -2.83
C LEU A 54 14.34 6.41 -3.39
N TRP A 55 13.44 5.48 -3.70
CA TRP A 55 12.11 5.80 -4.24
C TRP A 55 11.26 6.67 -3.29
N ARG A 56 11.55 6.71 -1.98
CA ARG A 56 10.77 7.50 -1.00
C ARG A 56 11.19 8.97 -0.91
N LEU A 57 12.29 9.34 -1.57
CA LEU A 57 12.80 10.71 -1.55
C LEU A 57 11.77 11.66 -2.15
N GLY A 58 11.52 12.79 -1.48
CA GLY A 58 10.45 13.72 -1.89
C GLY A 58 10.64 14.34 -3.26
N LEU A 59 11.86 14.39 -3.77
CA LEU A 59 12.18 14.92 -5.10
C LEU A 59 11.64 14.05 -6.25
N LEU A 60 11.27 12.80 -5.98
CA LEU A 60 10.76 11.87 -6.99
C LEU A 60 9.23 11.86 -7.09
N HIS A 61 8.53 12.58 -6.21
CA HIS A 61 7.06 12.57 -6.07
C HIS A 61 6.49 13.98 -6.30
N PRO A 62 5.38 14.15 -7.03
CA PRO A 62 4.59 13.11 -7.74
C PRO A 62 5.15 12.73 -9.12
N TRP A 63 6.15 13.45 -9.63
CA TRP A 63 6.78 13.18 -10.91
C TRP A 63 8.27 12.92 -10.69
N PRO A 64 8.85 11.84 -11.26
CA PRO A 64 8.27 10.87 -12.19
C PRO A 64 7.56 9.67 -11.52
N LEU A 65 7.53 9.57 -10.19
CA LEU A 65 6.91 8.43 -9.49
C LEU A 65 5.55 8.80 -8.89
N SER A 66 4.50 8.12 -9.34
CA SER A 66 3.14 8.22 -8.78
C SER A 66 2.89 7.27 -7.60
N GLN A 67 3.79 6.29 -7.37
CA GLN A 67 3.58 5.24 -6.37
C GLN A 67 3.51 5.81 -4.93
N PRO A 68 2.42 5.59 -4.18
CA PRO A 68 2.24 6.25 -2.89
C PRO A 68 3.08 5.64 -1.79
N VAL A 69 3.59 6.51 -0.91
CA VAL A 69 4.37 6.12 0.27
C VAL A 69 3.43 5.85 1.45
N LEU A 70 3.02 4.60 1.62
CA LEU A 70 2.12 4.13 2.67
C LEU A 70 2.83 3.76 3.97
N ARG A 71 4.14 3.43 3.90
CA ARG A 71 4.92 2.93 5.05
C ARG A 71 4.67 3.70 6.35
N GLY A 72 4.24 3.01 7.40
CA GLY A 72 4.01 3.60 8.71
C GLY A 72 2.90 2.92 9.51
N THR A 73 2.55 3.54 10.62
CA THR A 73 1.46 3.12 11.52
C THR A 73 0.30 4.09 11.38
N TRP A 74 -0.89 3.52 11.32
CA TRP A 74 -2.15 4.18 11.08
C TRP A 74 -3.14 3.81 12.18
N ARG A 75 -3.86 4.80 12.68
CA ARG A 75 -4.97 4.61 13.63
C ARG A 75 -6.26 4.66 12.86
N GLY A 76 -7.18 3.78 13.17
CA GLY A 76 -8.45 3.74 12.49
C GLY A 76 -9.59 3.21 13.34
N GLU A 77 -10.72 3.14 12.68
CA GLU A 77 -11.97 2.61 13.18
C GLU A 77 -12.47 1.57 12.19
N LEU A 78 -12.88 0.43 12.72
CA LEU A 78 -13.53 -0.65 11.98
C LEU A 78 -15.01 -0.59 12.35
N THR A 79 -15.86 -0.39 11.35
CA THR A 79 -17.31 -0.33 11.50
C THR A 79 -17.90 -1.57 10.85
N PRO A 80 -18.26 -2.61 11.63
CA PRO A 80 -18.91 -3.79 11.07
C PRO A 80 -20.27 -3.41 10.47
N ALA A 81 -20.73 -4.16 9.47
CA ALA A 81 -22.11 -4.05 8.99
C ALA A 81 -23.13 -4.38 10.10
N GLU A 82 -22.75 -5.28 11.01
CA GLU A 82 -23.52 -5.68 12.18
C GLU A 82 -22.61 -5.62 13.42
N GLY A 83 -22.90 -4.67 14.32
CA GLY A 83 -22.16 -4.49 15.57
C GLY A 83 -21.67 -3.05 15.78
N GLU A 84 -21.00 -2.83 16.90
CA GLU A 84 -20.47 -1.52 17.25
C GLU A 84 -19.09 -1.28 16.60
N PRO A 85 -18.78 -0.04 16.21
CA PRO A 85 -17.45 0.34 15.77
C PRO A 85 -16.38 0.03 16.82
N LEU A 86 -15.20 -0.38 16.36
CA LEU A 86 -14.07 -0.70 17.24
C LEU A 86 -12.75 -0.07 16.76
N PRO A 87 -11.88 0.35 17.69
CA PRO A 87 -10.59 0.91 17.35
C PRO A 87 -9.65 -0.16 16.79
N ILE A 88 -8.97 0.18 15.69
CA ILE A 88 -8.03 -0.70 15.00
C ILE A 88 -6.78 0.08 14.62
N PHE A 89 -5.63 -0.58 14.67
CA PHE A 89 -4.39 -0.07 14.10
C PHE A 89 -4.01 -0.84 12.85
N LEU A 90 -3.47 -0.14 11.87
CA LEU A 90 -2.90 -0.71 10.65
C LEU A 90 -1.42 -0.32 10.57
N VAL A 91 -0.56 -1.31 10.39
CA VAL A 91 0.87 -1.12 10.11
C VAL A 91 1.12 -1.55 8.68
N VAL A 92 1.63 -0.62 7.86
CA VAL A 92 2.02 -0.88 6.48
C VAL A 92 3.54 -0.89 6.40
N GLU A 93 4.10 -2.05 6.07
CA GLU A 93 5.49 -2.20 5.69
C GLU A 93 5.59 -2.17 4.16
N GLN A 94 6.49 -1.36 3.62
CA GLN A 94 6.54 -1.13 2.18
C GLN A 94 7.98 -0.90 1.71
N THR A 95 8.40 -1.67 0.72
CA THR A 95 9.51 -1.39 -0.19
C THR A 95 8.94 -0.93 -1.53
N PHE A 96 9.77 -0.64 -2.54
CA PHE A 96 9.25 -0.29 -3.87
C PHE A 96 8.43 -1.44 -4.45
N SER A 97 8.94 -2.67 -4.32
CA SER A 97 8.38 -3.87 -4.93
C SER A 97 7.45 -4.69 -4.02
N THR A 98 7.45 -4.42 -2.72
CA THR A 98 6.67 -5.23 -1.76
C THR A 98 5.87 -4.36 -0.80
N VAL A 99 4.68 -4.85 -0.45
CA VAL A 99 3.86 -4.32 0.63
C VAL A 99 3.39 -5.46 1.53
N LYS A 100 3.41 -5.23 2.84
CA LYS A 100 2.85 -6.13 3.85
C LYS A 100 2.03 -5.30 4.82
N THR A 101 0.93 -5.87 5.30
CA THR A 101 0.07 -5.21 6.28
C THR A 101 -0.04 -6.06 7.53
N ARG A 102 -0.11 -5.39 8.68
CA ARG A 102 -0.52 -6.00 9.95
C ARG A 102 -1.59 -5.12 10.56
N THR A 103 -2.56 -5.74 11.22
CA THR A 103 -3.56 -5.00 11.99
C THR A 103 -3.57 -5.47 13.42
N PHE A 104 -3.91 -4.56 14.32
CA PHE A 104 -4.03 -4.82 15.75
C PHE A 104 -5.34 -4.26 16.27
N THR A 105 -6.10 -5.09 16.96
CA THR A 105 -7.20 -4.68 17.83
C THR A 105 -6.81 -5.01 19.28
N ALA A 106 -7.65 -4.65 20.24
CA ALA A 106 -7.43 -5.05 21.63
C ALA A 106 -7.50 -6.58 21.83
N GLU A 107 -8.05 -7.30 20.86
CA GLU A 107 -8.42 -8.72 21.01
C GLU A 107 -7.69 -9.64 20.03
N SER A 108 -7.17 -9.09 18.94
CA SER A 108 -6.58 -9.88 17.87
C SER A 108 -5.50 -9.13 17.11
N ARG A 109 -4.70 -9.92 16.40
CA ARG A 109 -3.75 -9.42 15.41
C ARG A 109 -4.02 -10.08 14.06
N SER A 110 -3.85 -9.35 12.98
CA SER A 110 -3.82 -9.93 11.64
C SER A 110 -2.50 -9.64 10.93
N ALA A 111 -2.12 -10.53 10.02
CA ALA A 111 -1.02 -10.33 9.10
C ALA A 111 -1.44 -10.67 7.66
N SER A 112 -0.99 -9.87 6.70
CA SER A 112 -1.20 -10.13 5.28
C SER A 112 -0.51 -11.42 4.86
N ILE A 113 -1.26 -12.31 4.20
CA ILE A 113 -0.75 -13.45 3.43
C ILE A 113 -0.23 -12.93 2.09
N ALA A 114 -1.00 -12.05 1.45
CA ALA A 114 -0.65 -11.37 0.22
C ALA A 114 -1.18 -9.94 0.29
N ALA A 115 -0.40 -8.99 -0.18
CA ALA A 115 -0.83 -7.60 -0.32
C ALA A 115 -0.24 -7.01 -1.61
N ARG A 116 -1.02 -6.15 -2.26
CA ARG A 116 -0.62 -5.40 -3.44
C ARG A 116 -1.14 -3.99 -3.39
N LEU A 117 -0.40 -3.13 -4.08
CA LEU A 117 -0.73 -1.74 -4.26
C LEU A 117 -0.75 -1.51 -5.78
N ASP A 118 -1.94 -1.43 -6.33
CA ASP A 118 -2.16 -1.35 -7.78
C ASP A 118 -2.89 -0.04 -8.11
N GLU A 119 -2.65 0.51 -9.30
CA GLU A 119 -3.39 1.67 -9.80
C GLU A 119 -4.73 1.21 -10.38
N VAL A 120 -5.82 1.84 -9.92
CA VAL A 120 -7.19 1.54 -10.29
C VAL A 120 -7.94 2.87 -10.44
N ASP A 121 -8.49 3.13 -11.62
CA ASP A 121 -9.29 4.34 -11.91
C ASP A 121 -8.59 5.67 -11.59
N GLY A 122 -7.25 5.72 -11.74
CA GLY A 122 -6.44 6.91 -11.49
C GLY A 122 -6.07 7.15 -10.02
N ASP A 123 -6.55 6.29 -9.11
CA ASP A 123 -6.12 6.23 -7.71
C ASP A 123 -5.36 4.92 -7.45
N PHE A 124 -4.75 4.80 -6.27
CA PHE A 124 -4.15 3.53 -5.87
C PHE A 124 -5.09 2.75 -4.95
N LEU A 125 -5.06 1.43 -5.08
CA LEU A 125 -5.80 0.50 -4.25
C LEU A 125 -4.82 -0.43 -3.53
N LEU A 126 -4.81 -0.36 -2.20
CA LEU A 126 -4.16 -1.35 -1.35
C LEU A 126 -5.12 -2.51 -1.13
N ALA A 127 -4.89 -3.63 -1.81
CA ALA A 127 -5.65 -4.86 -1.64
C ALA A 127 -4.80 -5.88 -0.87
N ALA A 128 -5.36 -6.49 0.17
CA ALA A 128 -4.66 -7.51 0.94
C ALA A 128 -5.58 -8.64 1.40
N ILE A 129 -5.08 -9.87 1.34
CA ILE A 129 -5.68 -11.03 2.02
C ILE A 129 -4.89 -11.27 3.29
N TYR A 130 -5.57 -11.44 4.41
CA TYR A 130 -4.95 -11.57 5.72
C TYR A 130 -5.46 -12.80 6.48
N ARG A 131 -4.66 -13.20 7.48
CA ARG A 131 -5.05 -14.16 8.52
C ARG A 131 -5.16 -13.42 9.83
N ASN A 132 -6.32 -13.51 10.49
CA ASN A 132 -6.54 -12.98 11.82
C ASN A 132 -6.35 -14.07 12.88
N GLU A 133 -5.59 -13.75 13.91
CA GLU A 133 -5.32 -14.58 15.08
C GLU A 133 -5.75 -13.83 16.34
N PRO A 134 -6.93 -14.16 16.90
CA PRO A 134 -7.34 -13.66 18.22
C PRO A 134 -6.48 -14.22 19.35
N ASP A 135 -6.31 -13.44 20.40
CA ASP A 135 -5.71 -13.91 21.65
C ASP A 135 -6.46 -15.15 22.15
N LEU A 136 -5.74 -16.08 22.78
CA LEU A 136 -6.30 -17.33 23.28
C LEU A 136 -7.57 -17.14 24.12
N ARG A 137 -7.64 -16.05 24.90
CA ARG A 137 -8.76 -15.69 25.77
C ARG A 137 -10.04 -15.31 25.03
N PHE A 138 -9.95 -15.02 23.73
CA PHE A 138 -11.08 -14.63 22.88
C PHE A 138 -11.36 -15.67 21.79
N GLN A 139 -10.68 -16.83 21.80
CA GLN A 139 -10.84 -17.84 20.75
C GLN A 139 -12.12 -18.65 20.81
N ASP A 140 -12.75 -18.69 21.98
CA ASP A 140 -14.09 -19.24 22.22
C ASP A 140 -15.15 -18.49 21.38
N ARG A 141 -15.06 -17.16 21.34
CA ARG A 141 -15.96 -16.29 20.56
C ARG A 141 -15.42 -15.91 19.18
N SER A 142 -14.12 -15.98 18.97
CA SER A 142 -13.49 -15.64 17.69
C SER A 142 -12.32 -16.57 17.38
N ARG A 143 -12.55 -17.57 16.54
CA ARG A 143 -11.47 -18.46 16.07
C ARG A 143 -10.48 -17.74 15.14
N VAL A 144 -9.42 -18.42 14.72
CA VAL A 144 -8.61 -17.99 13.56
C VAL A 144 -9.49 -17.96 12.31
N HIS A 145 -9.33 -16.93 11.48
CA HIS A 145 -10.09 -16.78 10.23
C HIS A 145 -9.28 -15.99 9.20
N ARG A 146 -9.75 -15.98 7.95
CA ARG A 146 -9.15 -15.22 6.87
C ARG A 146 -10.11 -14.12 6.42
N GLY A 147 -9.54 -13.07 5.87
CA GLY A 147 -10.32 -12.02 5.23
C GLY A 147 -9.53 -11.32 4.16
N ALA A 148 -10.21 -10.41 3.46
CA ALA A 148 -9.57 -9.48 2.57
C ALA A 148 -9.99 -8.06 2.88
N VAL A 149 -9.14 -7.13 2.50
CA VAL A 149 -9.34 -5.70 2.68
C VAL A 149 -8.95 -4.98 1.40
N HIS A 150 -9.69 -3.93 1.07
CA HIS A 150 -9.41 -3.02 -0.03
C HIS A 150 -9.46 -1.61 0.51
N LEU A 151 -8.34 -0.89 0.45
CA LEU A 151 -8.22 0.51 0.91
C LEU A 151 -7.84 1.40 -0.26
N ARG A 152 -8.63 2.44 -0.50
CA ARG A 152 -8.33 3.50 -1.47
C ARG A 152 -7.24 4.41 -0.92
N VAL A 153 -6.36 4.81 -1.83
CA VAL A 153 -5.17 5.58 -1.57
C VAL A 153 -5.15 6.77 -2.51
N HIS A 154 -5.29 7.97 -1.95
CA HIS A 154 -5.32 9.21 -2.72
C HIS A 154 -3.99 9.96 -2.63
N GLY A 155 -3.38 10.19 -3.80
CA GLY A 155 -2.12 10.93 -3.95
C GLY A 155 -0.86 10.20 -3.45
N PRO A 156 0.33 10.78 -3.68
CA PRO A 156 1.62 10.12 -3.40
C PRO A 156 1.97 10.03 -1.91
N ARG A 157 1.37 10.87 -1.07
CA ARG A 157 1.62 10.94 0.38
C ARG A 157 0.29 11.03 1.15
N PRO A 158 -0.48 9.94 1.15
CA PRO A 158 -1.79 9.92 1.78
C PRO A 158 -1.65 10.10 3.30
N THR A 159 -2.56 10.90 3.85
CA THR A 159 -2.79 11.06 5.29
C THR A 159 -3.91 10.18 5.80
N GLU A 160 -4.71 9.63 4.89
CA GLU A 160 -5.93 8.89 5.16
C GLU A 160 -6.09 7.71 4.19
N LEU A 161 -6.71 6.62 4.66
CA LEU A 161 -7.10 5.45 3.88
C LEU A 161 -8.53 5.07 4.23
N ARG A 162 -9.35 4.77 3.21
CA ARG A 162 -10.74 4.32 3.38
C ARG A 162 -11.04 3.10 2.55
N GLY A 163 -11.91 2.23 3.04
CA GLY A 163 -12.46 1.17 2.23
C GLY A 163 -13.19 0.13 3.05
N CYS A 164 -13.16 -1.12 2.60
CA CYS A 164 -13.98 -2.18 3.19
C CYS A 164 -13.16 -3.44 3.45
N TYR A 165 -13.66 -4.27 4.36
CA TYR A 165 -13.16 -5.62 4.56
C TYR A 165 -14.29 -6.65 4.43
N TRP A 166 -13.89 -7.89 4.19
CA TRP A 166 -14.76 -9.05 4.34
C TRP A 166 -13.98 -10.23 4.92
N THR A 167 -14.66 -11.18 5.54
CA THR A 167 -14.05 -12.39 6.11
C THR A 167 -14.71 -13.66 5.59
N ASP A 168 -14.01 -14.80 5.73
CA ASP A 168 -14.56 -16.13 5.47
C ASP A 168 -15.65 -16.56 6.47
N ARG A 169 -16.02 -15.66 7.41
CA ARG A 169 -17.17 -15.79 8.32
C ARG A 169 -18.41 -15.04 7.85
N ALA A 170 -18.42 -14.59 6.60
CA ALA A 170 -19.48 -13.75 6.05
C ALA A 170 -19.69 -12.44 6.82
N THR A 171 -18.67 -11.94 7.53
CA THR A 171 -18.69 -10.59 8.10
C THR A 171 -18.02 -9.62 7.15
N MET A 172 -18.52 -8.39 7.11
CA MET A 172 -17.98 -7.30 6.31
C MET A 172 -18.19 -5.97 7.04
N GLY A 173 -17.54 -4.93 6.56
CA GLY A 173 -17.70 -3.60 7.11
C GLY A 173 -16.74 -2.61 6.48
N GLU A 174 -16.77 -1.41 7.03
CA GLU A 174 -15.96 -0.28 6.59
C GLU A 174 -14.74 -0.10 7.47
N LEU A 175 -13.70 0.47 6.88
CA LEU A 175 -12.44 0.80 7.51
C LEU A 175 -12.07 2.23 7.15
N HIS A 176 -11.71 2.99 8.17
CA HIS A 176 -11.15 4.32 8.02
C HIS A 176 -9.88 4.43 8.85
N PHE A 177 -8.79 4.86 8.23
CA PHE A 177 -7.49 5.02 8.88
C PHE A 177 -6.87 6.39 8.62
N GLU A 178 -6.25 6.94 9.64
CA GLU A 178 -5.43 8.15 9.62
C GLU A 178 -3.98 7.81 9.96
N ARG A 179 -3.03 8.43 9.27
CA ARG A 179 -1.61 8.21 9.55
C ARG A 179 -1.22 8.89 10.85
N ILE A 180 -0.69 8.12 11.79
CA ILE A 180 -0.20 8.64 13.08
C ILE A 180 1.33 8.66 13.17
N SER A 181 2.03 7.77 12.44
CA SER A 181 3.48 7.71 12.49
C SER A 181 4.08 7.08 11.23
N ARG A 182 5.33 7.44 10.89
CA ARG A 182 6.15 6.74 9.88
C ARG A 182 6.92 5.55 10.46
N GLN A 183 6.91 5.39 11.79
CA GLN A 183 7.46 4.22 12.47
C GLN A 183 6.50 3.03 12.34
N LEU A 184 7.05 1.83 12.47
CA LEU A 184 6.30 0.59 12.36
C LEU A 184 6.09 0.03 13.77
N ALA A 185 4.85 -0.04 14.24
CA ALA A 185 4.52 -0.71 15.48
C ALA A 185 4.66 -2.24 15.35
N SER A 186 5.09 -2.90 16.43
CA SER A 186 5.22 -4.36 16.50
C SER A 186 3.97 -5.04 17.03
N ASP A 187 3.15 -4.31 17.79
CA ASP A 187 2.01 -4.82 18.55
C ASP A 187 1.01 -3.69 18.86
N PHE A 188 -0.10 -4.04 19.51
CA PHE A 188 -1.14 -3.09 19.91
C PHE A 188 -0.62 -2.01 20.87
N ALA A 189 0.24 -2.37 21.82
CA ALA A 189 0.71 -1.44 22.85
C ALA A 189 1.62 -0.35 22.27
N SER A 190 2.54 -0.73 21.40
CA SER A 190 3.42 0.18 20.65
C SER A 190 2.63 1.04 19.66
N ALA A 191 1.61 0.49 18.98
CA ALA A 191 0.73 1.27 18.12
C ALA A 191 -0.07 2.32 18.93
N ALA A 192 -0.62 1.93 20.08
CA ALA A 192 -1.31 2.83 20.98
C ALA A 192 -0.39 3.91 21.57
N ALA A 193 0.88 3.57 21.86
CA ALA A 193 1.87 4.55 22.30
C ALA A 193 2.17 5.60 21.22
N LEU A 194 2.33 5.17 19.97
CA LEU A 194 2.48 6.08 18.83
C LEU A 194 1.24 6.97 18.65
N ALA A 195 0.05 6.41 18.84
CA ALA A 195 -1.20 7.17 18.74
C ALA A 195 -1.31 8.26 19.82
N ARG A 196 -0.88 7.97 21.06
CA ARG A 196 -0.85 8.95 22.16
C ARG A 196 0.18 10.07 21.92
N ALA A 197 1.28 9.77 21.24
CA ALA A 197 2.32 10.74 20.91
C ALA A 197 2.00 11.57 19.66
N ALA A 198 1.02 11.14 18.85
CA ALA A 198 0.64 11.86 17.65
C ALA A 198 -0.15 13.13 18.01
N PRO A 199 0.04 14.24 17.26
CA PRO A 199 -0.82 15.42 17.39
C PRO A 199 -2.29 15.03 17.17
N PRO A 200 -3.24 15.68 17.89
CA PRO A 200 -4.66 15.44 17.66
C PRO A 200 -5.00 15.68 16.19
N ALA A 201 -5.81 14.78 15.61
CA ALA A 201 -6.32 14.92 14.27
C ALA A 201 -6.98 16.31 14.12
N GLN A 202 -6.56 17.06 13.11
CA GLN A 202 -7.25 18.31 12.80
C GLN A 202 -8.70 17.96 12.46
N PRO A 203 -9.70 18.62 13.06
CA PRO A 203 -11.10 18.37 12.71
C PRO A 203 -11.25 18.57 11.21
N GLN A 204 -11.62 17.52 10.49
CA GLN A 204 -11.98 17.64 9.09
C GLN A 204 -13.14 18.64 9.03
N ALA A 205 -12.95 19.75 8.32
CA ALA A 205 -14.06 20.63 7.98
C ALA A 205 -15.07 19.78 7.22
N SER A 206 -16.21 19.47 7.82
CA SER A 206 -17.37 19.00 7.06
C SER A 206 -17.50 19.96 5.88
N PRO A 207 -17.66 19.47 4.63
CA PRO A 207 -18.10 20.32 3.55
C PRO A 207 -19.48 20.79 3.95
N SER A 208 -19.50 21.96 4.58
CA SER A 208 -20.70 22.70 4.91
C SER A 208 -21.37 22.92 3.57
N ILE A 209 -22.40 22.13 3.34
CA ILE A 209 -23.60 22.41 2.56
C ILE A 209 -23.38 23.59 1.62
N LEU A 210 -23.31 23.31 0.32
CA LEU A 210 -23.58 24.27 -0.75
C LEU A 210 -24.95 24.94 -0.49
N ARG A 211 -24.98 25.92 0.39
CA ARG A 211 -26.05 26.87 0.65
C ARG A 211 -25.57 28.21 0.13
N SER A 212 -25.44 28.31 -1.18
CA SER A 212 -25.32 29.58 -1.90
C SER A 212 -25.52 29.37 -3.40
N LEU A 213 -26.71 28.90 -3.78
CA LEU A 213 -27.30 29.37 -5.03
C LEU A 213 -28.21 30.56 -4.68
N PRO A 214 -27.99 31.74 -5.26
CA PRO A 214 -28.75 32.94 -4.91
C PRO A 214 -30.16 32.93 -5.50
N ARG A 215 -31.11 33.18 -4.59
CA ARG A 215 -32.38 33.94 -4.67
C ARG A 215 -33.22 33.85 -5.95
N GLU A 216 -34.46 33.41 -5.71
CA GLU A 216 -35.63 33.68 -6.54
C GLU A 216 -35.67 35.11 -7.10
N THR A 217 -35.95 35.21 -8.40
CA THR A 217 -36.30 36.47 -9.06
C THR A 217 -37.80 36.73 -8.88
N PRO A 218 -38.24 37.93 -8.47
CA PRO A 218 -39.65 38.22 -8.27
C PRO A 218 -40.39 38.47 -9.59
N SER A 219 -41.56 37.84 -9.72
CA SER A 219 -42.80 38.26 -10.39
C SER A 219 -42.73 39.38 -11.45
N ARG A 220 -43.15 39.06 -12.68
CA ARG A 220 -43.88 40.02 -13.53
C ARG A 220 -45.14 39.38 -14.09
N ARG A 221 -46.28 39.70 -13.48
CA ARG A 221 -47.61 39.63 -14.13
C ARG A 221 -47.68 40.73 -15.19
N VAL A 222 -48.07 40.36 -16.40
CA VAL A 222 -48.73 41.21 -17.41
C VAL A 222 -49.72 40.26 -18.06
N ALA A 223 -50.98 40.27 -17.61
CA ALA A 223 -52.11 41.00 -18.17
C ALA A 223 -52.52 40.48 -19.56
N SER A 224 -53.75 39.99 -19.58
CA SER A 224 -54.61 39.67 -20.72
C SER A 224 -54.68 40.79 -21.77
N ASP A 225 -54.62 40.41 -23.04
CA ASP A 225 -55.66 40.63 -24.06
C ASP A 225 -55.44 39.67 -25.24
#